data_AF-A0A2H0N7B2-F1
#
_entry.id   AF-A0A2H0N7B2-F1
#
_cell.length_a   1.000
_cell.length_b   1.000
_cell.length_c   1.000
_cell.angle_alpha   90.00
_cell.angle_beta   90.00
_cell.angle_gamma   90.00
#
_symmetry.space_group_name_H-M   'P 1'
#
loop_
_entity.id
_entity.type
_entity.pdbx_description
1 polymer ?
#
loop_
_entity_poly.entity_id
_entity_poly.type
_entity_poly.pdbx_seq_one_letter_code
_entity_poly.pdbx_strand_id
1 'polypeptide(L)'
;MLKIGAHVSASGGIYKSITNAKIIGAECLQIFGASPRSWLAKGHSKEDADKFKRDLKDNKLGPVFLHAAYLVNLASSSADNRQKSIQSLIDHLNIAESIGAEGLVFHVGSGKDAPKDKAVSFIIKGIKEVLSKVKGQS
;
A
#
# COMPACT_ATOMS: atom_id res chain seq x y z
N MET A 1 -3.65 -9.44 22.19
CA MET A 1 -5.08 -9.11 22.05
C MET A 1 -5.38 -8.90 20.58
N LEU A 2 -6.58 -9.28 20.13
CA LEU A 2 -7.07 -9.00 18.78
C LEU A 2 -7.23 -7.48 18.62
N LYS A 3 -6.83 -6.93 17.48
CA LYS A 3 -7.10 -5.53 17.12
C LYS A 3 -8.11 -5.48 15.99
N ILE A 4 -9.16 -4.70 16.16
CA ILE A 4 -10.23 -4.57 15.16
C ILE A 4 -10.18 -3.17 14.54
N GLY A 5 -10.42 -3.11 13.24
CA GLY A 5 -10.32 -1.87 12.47
C GLY A 5 -11.07 -1.93 11.16
N ALA A 6 -10.87 -0.92 10.34
CA ALA A 6 -11.49 -0.82 9.02
C ALA A 6 -10.56 -0.18 7.99
N HIS A 7 -10.95 -0.30 6.72
CA HIS A 7 -10.40 0.58 5.69
C HIS A 7 -11.04 1.97 5.84
N VAL A 8 -10.25 2.98 6.19
CA VAL A 8 -10.74 4.35 6.42
C VAL A 8 -10.19 5.33 5.38
N SER A 9 -10.91 6.42 5.15
CA SER A 9 -10.51 7.43 4.17
C SER A 9 -9.35 8.29 4.70
N ALA A 10 -8.33 8.48 3.87
CA ALA A 10 -7.24 9.44 4.03
C ALA A 10 -7.38 10.66 3.08
N SER A 11 -8.56 10.83 2.47
CA SER A 11 -8.80 11.95 1.55
C SER A 11 -8.67 13.30 2.28
N GLY A 12 -7.98 14.25 1.65
CA GLY A 12 -7.63 15.53 2.27
C GLY A 12 -6.37 15.48 3.15
N GLY A 13 -5.74 14.32 3.30
CA GLY A 13 -4.46 14.14 4.01
C GLY A 13 -4.47 12.91 4.93
N ILE A 14 -3.30 12.27 5.09
CA ILE A 14 -3.18 11.02 5.86
C ILE A 14 -3.67 11.13 7.30
N TYR A 15 -3.55 12.31 7.91
CA TYR A 15 -4.05 12.59 9.26
C TYR A 15 -5.57 12.44 9.39
N LYS A 16 -6.35 12.60 8.31
CA LYS A 16 -7.81 12.37 8.33
C LYS A 16 -8.16 10.92 8.64
N SER A 17 -7.30 9.98 8.26
CA SER A 17 -7.51 8.56 8.57
C SER A 17 -7.53 8.29 10.08
N ILE A 18 -6.72 9.02 10.86
CA ILE A 18 -6.68 8.92 12.32
C ILE A 18 -8.00 9.40 12.91
N THR A 19 -8.49 10.56 12.48
CA THR A 19 -9.80 11.07 12.90
C THR A 19 -10.91 10.08 12.57
N ASN A 20 -10.92 9.55 11.35
CA ASN A 20 -11.94 8.60 10.89
C ASN A 20 -11.87 7.27 11.66
N ALA A 21 -10.67 6.75 11.94
CA ALA A 21 -10.48 5.54 12.73
C ALA A 21 -11.02 5.72 14.16
N LYS A 22 -10.76 6.85 14.80
CA LYS A 22 -11.26 7.14 16.15
C LYS A 22 -12.79 7.21 16.22
N ILE A 23 -13.43 7.83 15.22
CA ILE A 23 -14.89 7.96 15.17
C ILE A 23 -15.58 6.60 15.22
N ILE A 24 -14.99 5.59 14.60
CA ILE A 24 -15.55 4.23 14.54
C ILE A 24 -14.99 3.30 15.64
N GLY A 25 -14.18 3.81 16.56
CA GLY A 25 -13.55 3.01 17.62
C GLY A 25 -12.53 1.98 17.11
N ALA A 26 -11.92 2.22 15.94
CA ALA A 26 -10.92 1.32 15.39
C ALA A 26 -9.61 1.36 16.22
N GLU A 27 -8.95 0.22 16.30
CA GLU A 27 -7.66 0.03 16.97
C GLU A 27 -6.52 -0.16 15.97
N CYS A 28 -6.85 -0.59 14.74
CA CYS A 28 -5.96 -0.71 13.60
C CYS A 28 -6.64 -0.14 12.35
N LEU A 29 -5.90 0.09 11.27
CA LEU A 29 -6.47 0.68 10.07
C LEU A 29 -5.81 0.20 8.79
N GLN A 30 -6.61 0.16 7.72
CA GLN A 30 -6.12 0.09 6.35
C GLN A 30 -6.43 1.41 5.64
N ILE A 31 -5.50 1.94 4.85
CA ILE A 31 -5.70 3.17 4.08
C ILE A 31 -5.08 3.08 2.69
N PHE A 32 -5.48 3.98 1.80
CA PHE A 32 -4.68 4.31 0.63
C PHE A 32 -3.62 5.34 1.02
N GLY A 33 -2.34 5.01 0.83
CA GLY A 33 -1.23 5.96 1.04
C GLY A 33 -1.06 6.98 -0.10
N ALA A 34 -1.59 6.66 -1.28
CA ALA A 34 -1.68 7.56 -2.43
C ALA A 34 -2.97 7.28 -3.20
N SER A 35 -3.28 8.10 -4.20
CA SER A 35 -4.50 7.91 -5.00
C SER A 35 -4.59 6.48 -5.58
N PRO A 36 -5.65 5.71 -5.31
CA PRO A 36 -5.77 4.34 -5.81
C PRO A 36 -6.09 4.25 -7.30
N ARG A 37 -6.28 5.39 -7.96
CA ARG A 37 -6.66 5.52 -9.37
C ARG A 37 -5.51 6.01 -10.26
N SER A 38 -4.31 6.16 -9.70
CA SER A 38 -3.12 6.67 -10.41
C SER A 38 -2.00 5.64 -10.37
N TRP A 39 -1.18 5.61 -11.42
CA TRP A 39 0.07 4.81 -11.44
C TRP A 39 1.13 5.42 -10.53
N LEU A 40 1.28 6.74 -10.60
CA LEU A 40 2.20 7.49 -9.76
C LEU A 40 1.62 7.60 -8.35
N ALA A 41 2.32 7.03 -7.37
CA ALA A 41 2.00 7.18 -5.96
C ALA A 41 2.94 8.24 -5.35
N LYS A 42 2.45 9.47 -5.26
CA LYS A 42 3.22 10.57 -4.65
C LYS A 42 3.23 10.38 -3.12
N GLY A 43 4.43 10.30 -2.55
CA GLY A 43 4.61 10.22 -1.10
C GLY A 43 4.32 11.52 -0.36
N HIS A 44 4.52 11.47 0.95
CA HIS A 44 4.29 12.60 1.87
C HIS A 44 5.60 13.32 2.19
N SER A 45 5.50 14.56 2.64
CA SER A 45 6.66 15.25 3.20
C SER A 45 7.15 14.50 4.45
N LYS A 46 8.43 14.68 4.79
CA LYS A 46 8.99 14.07 6.00
C LYS A 46 8.24 14.55 7.25
N GLU A 47 7.89 15.83 7.27
CA GLU A 47 7.15 16.47 8.35
C GLU A 47 5.76 15.83 8.54
N ASP A 48 5.02 15.61 7.46
CA ASP A 48 3.69 14.97 7.50
C ASP A 48 3.79 13.50 7.93
N ALA A 49 4.77 12.76 7.40
CA ALA A 49 4.99 11.37 7.77
C ALA A 49 5.37 11.22 9.24
N ASP A 50 6.28 12.06 9.75
CA ASP A 50 6.69 12.08 11.15
C ASP A 50 5.54 12.49 12.08
N LYS A 51 4.72 13.46 11.65
CA LYS A 51 3.50 13.83 12.39
C LYS A 51 2.52 12.66 12.45
N PHE A 52 2.27 12.00 11.33
CA PHE A 52 1.36 10.86 11.27
C PHE A 52 1.79 9.73 12.21
N LYS A 53 3.08 9.38 12.23
CA LYS A 53 3.64 8.39 13.17
C LYS A 53 3.43 8.77 14.64
N ARG A 54 3.66 10.04 14.99
CA ARG A 54 3.40 10.53 16.36
C ARG A 54 1.91 10.44 16.72
N ASP A 55 1.04 10.92 15.84
CA ASP A 55 -0.40 10.90 16.09
C ASP A 55 -0.93 9.47 16.24
N LEU A 56 -0.44 8.49 15.47
CA LEU A 56 -0.79 7.07 15.65
C LEU A 56 -0.45 6.58 17.06
N LYS A 57 0.77 6.87 17.53
CA LYS A 57 1.25 6.50 18.86
C LYS A 57 0.40 7.13 19.97
N ASP A 58 0.14 8.44 19.87
CA ASP A 58 -0.62 9.18 20.87
C ASP A 58 -2.08 8.68 20.98
N ASN A 59 -2.65 8.20 19.87
CA ASN A 59 -4.00 7.64 19.83
C ASN A 59 -4.03 6.11 20.00
N LYS A 60 -2.88 5.47 20.24
CA LYS A 60 -2.75 4.00 20.38
C LYS A 60 -3.31 3.23 19.17
N LEU A 61 -3.24 3.84 17.98
CA LEU A 61 -3.70 3.23 16.73
C LEU A 61 -2.56 2.47 16.05
N GLY A 62 -2.87 1.29 15.56
CA GLY A 62 -1.96 0.46 14.78
C GLY A 62 -2.28 -1.02 14.97
N PRO A 63 -1.89 -1.93 14.08
CA PRO A 63 -1.07 -1.67 12.90
C PRO A 63 -1.81 -0.87 11.83
N VAL A 64 -1.03 -0.26 10.94
CA VAL A 64 -1.47 0.43 9.74
C VAL A 64 -1.02 -0.37 8.52
N PHE A 65 -1.98 -0.75 7.68
CA PHE A 65 -1.68 -1.35 6.39
C PHE A 65 -2.03 -0.37 5.27
N LEU A 66 -1.18 -0.28 4.25
CA LEU A 66 -1.54 0.39 3.01
C LEU A 66 -2.23 -0.59 2.07
N HIS A 67 -3.13 -0.08 1.24
CA HIS A 67 -3.58 -0.79 0.04
C HIS A 67 -2.99 -0.10 -1.20
N ALA A 68 -2.46 -0.89 -2.14
CA ALA A 68 -1.93 -0.37 -3.40
C ALA A 68 -3.04 0.10 -4.35
N ALA A 69 -2.66 0.83 -5.40
CA ALA A 69 -3.58 1.23 -6.46
C ALA A 69 -4.27 0.03 -7.14
N TYR A 70 -5.54 0.22 -7.54
CA TYR A 70 -6.33 -0.82 -8.23
C TYR A 70 -5.79 -1.18 -9.62
N LEU A 71 -4.92 -0.33 -10.16
CA LEU A 71 -4.32 -0.50 -11.48
C LEU A 71 -3.27 -1.62 -11.52
N VAL A 72 -2.69 -1.98 -10.36
CA VAL A 72 -1.65 -3.00 -10.25
C VAL A 72 -2.16 -4.35 -10.76
N ASN A 73 -1.44 -4.92 -11.73
CA ASN A 73 -1.67 -6.26 -12.26
C ASN A 73 -0.35 -6.90 -12.73
N LEU A 74 0.34 -7.60 -11.82
CA LEU A 74 1.58 -8.31 -12.14
C LEU A 74 1.36 -9.52 -13.06
N ALA A 75 0.13 -10.03 -13.11
CA ALA A 75 -0.25 -11.16 -13.97
C ALA A 75 -0.55 -10.75 -15.42
N SER A 76 -0.63 -9.44 -15.71
CA SER A 76 -1.01 -8.91 -17.03
C SER A 76 -0.15 -9.49 -18.15
N SER A 77 -0.76 -9.79 -19.30
CA SER A 77 -0.04 -10.15 -20.53
C SER A 77 0.71 -8.97 -21.17
N SER A 78 0.26 -7.73 -20.92
CA SER A 78 0.93 -6.50 -21.34
C SER A 78 2.18 -6.23 -20.49
N ALA A 79 3.35 -6.13 -21.16
CA ALA A 79 4.62 -5.80 -20.52
C ALA A 79 4.63 -4.41 -19.88
N ASP A 80 4.04 -3.41 -20.55
CA ASP A 80 3.90 -2.05 -20.04
C ASP A 80 3.10 -2.02 -18.73
N ASN A 81 1.97 -2.74 -18.67
CA ASN A 81 1.15 -2.81 -17.46
C ASN A 81 1.92 -3.50 -16.31
N ARG A 82 2.67 -4.57 -16.61
CA ARG A 82 3.52 -5.22 -15.59
C ARG A 82 4.60 -4.28 -15.05
N GLN A 83 5.28 -3.54 -15.92
CA GLN A 83 6.31 -2.57 -15.50
C GLN A 83 5.72 -1.43 -14.66
N LYS A 84 4.58 -0.86 -15.09
CA LYS A 84 3.86 0.16 -14.30
C LYS A 84 3.39 -0.37 -12.96
N SER A 85 2.95 -1.63 -12.91
CA SER A 85 2.56 -2.30 -11.67
C SER A 85 3.74 -2.47 -10.72
N ILE A 86 4.90 -2.88 -11.22
CA ILE A 86 6.13 -3.00 -10.43
C ILE A 86 6.54 -1.63 -9.86
N GLN A 87 6.58 -0.59 -10.70
CA GLN A 87 6.93 0.76 -10.26
C GLN A 87 5.93 1.29 -9.22
N SER A 88 4.63 1.11 -9.45
CA SER A 88 3.59 1.53 -8.50
C SER A 88 3.74 0.83 -7.15
N LEU A 89 4.02 -0.48 -7.14
CA LEU A 89 4.27 -1.23 -5.90
C LEU A 89 5.52 -0.75 -5.16
N ILE A 90 6.59 -0.43 -5.88
CA ILE A 90 7.81 0.17 -5.30
C ILE A 90 7.47 1.51 -4.63
N ASP A 91 6.77 2.40 -5.34
CA ASP A 91 6.36 3.70 -4.80
C ASP A 91 5.49 3.53 -3.54
N HIS A 92 4.50 2.64 -3.58
CA HIS A 92 3.62 2.38 -2.44
C HIS A 92 4.33 1.77 -1.24
N LEU A 93 5.32 0.88 -1.44
CA LEU A 93 6.13 0.35 -0.35
C LEU A 93 7.04 1.42 0.25
N ASN A 94 7.63 2.30 -0.55
CA ASN A 94 8.39 3.44 -0.04
C ASN A 94 7.51 4.38 0.80
N ILE A 95 6.25 4.59 0.39
CA ILE A 95 5.28 5.34 1.21
C ILE A 95 5.04 4.60 2.53
N ALA A 96 4.79 3.29 2.50
CA ALA A 96 4.57 2.49 3.69
C ALA A 96 5.72 2.64 4.69
N GLU A 97 6.97 2.52 4.23
CA GLU A 97 8.17 2.73 5.06
C GLU A 97 8.22 4.15 5.63
N SER A 98 7.96 5.17 4.82
CA SER A 98 8.06 6.58 5.25
C SER A 98 7.12 6.92 6.41
N ILE A 99 5.89 6.39 6.37
CA ILE A 99 4.84 6.63 7.36
C ILE A 99 4.82 5.60 8.49
N GLY A 100 5.72 4.60 8.46
CA GLY A 100 5.79 3.54 9.45
C GLY A 100 4.63 2.54 9.41
N ALA A 101 4.05 2.29 8.24
CA ALA A 101 3.05 1.25 8.05
C ALA A 101 3.69 -0.14 7.99
N GLU A 102 3.00 -1.13 8.54
CA GLU A 102 3.47 -2.51 8.70
C GLU A 102 3.50 -3.30 7.38
N GLY A 103 2.80 -2.85 6.35
CA GLY A 103 2.85 -3.50 5.05
C GLY A 103 1.95 -2.90 3.99
N LEU A 104 2.02 -3.52 2.81
CA LEU A 104 1.22 -3.16 1.63
C LEU A 104 0.39 -4.35 1.17
N VAL A 105 -0.93 -4.17 1.18
CA VAL A 105 -1.92 -5.08 0.61
C VAL A 105 -2.11 -4.73 -0.86
N PHE A 106 -2.09 -5.74 -1.72
CA PHE A 106 -2.38 -5.59 -3.14
C PHE A 106 -2.92 -6.91 -3.72
N HIS A 107 -3.65 -6.80 -4.82
CA HIS A 107 -4.03 -7.96 -5.61
C HIS A 107 -2.87 -8.30 -6.56
N VAL A 108 -2.43 -9.56 -6.57
CA VAL A 108 -1.36 -10.03 -7.48
C VAL A 108 -1.73 -9.86 -8.96
N GLY A 109 -3.01 -9.78 -9.26
CA GLY A 109 -3.55 -9.44 -10.57
C GLY A 109 -4.33 -10.57 -11.22
N SER A 110 -4.70 -10.36 -12.48
CA SER A 110 -5.39 -11.32 -13.33
C SER A 110 -4.71 -11.43 -14.69
N GLY A 111 -4.39 -12.66 -15.09
CA GLY A 111 -3.85 -12.98 -16.41
C GLY A 111 -4.91 -13.01 -17.51
N LYS A 112 -6.19 -12.82 -17.17
CA LYS A 112 -7.34 -13.03 -18.07
C LYS A 112 -7.25 -14.41 -18.74
N ASP A 113 -7.11 -14.43 -20.06
CA ASP A 113 -7.07 -15.64 -20.88
C ASP A 113 -5.67 -16.27 -20.98
N ALA A 114 -4.65 -15.67 -20.33
CA ALA A 114 -3.30 -16.23 -20.32
C ALA A 114 -3.26 -17.56 -19.54
N PRO A 115 -2.44 -18.54 -19.98
CA PRO A 115 -2.21 -19.76 -19.20
C PRO A 115 -1.78 -19.44 -17.76
N LYS A 116 -2.38 -20.13 -16.79
CA LYS A 116 -2.15 -19.88 -15.35
C LYS A 116 -0.68 -19.85 -14.98
N ASP A 117 0.11 -20.81 -15.45
CA ASP A 117 1.53 -20.92 -15.12
C ASP A 117 2.34 -19.72 -15.65
N LYS A 118 1.94 -19.18 -16.81
CA LYS A 118 2.56 -17.99 -17.38
C LYS A 118 2.23 -16.75 -16.53
N ALA A 119 0.97 -16.60 -16.12
CA ALA A 119 0.54 -15.52 -15.22
C ALA A 119 1.26 -15.59 -13.86
N VAL A 120 1.35 -16.78 -13.27
CA VAL A 120 2.10 -17.02 -12.02
C VAL A 120 3.59 -16.70 -12.18
N SER A 121 4.20 -17.08 -13.31
CA SER A 121 5.59 -16.72 -13.60
C SER A 121 5.82 -15.21 -13.63
N PHE A 122 4.89 -14.44 -14.20
CA PHE A 122 4.96 -12.98 -14.21
C PHE A 122 4.81 -12.39 -12.80
N ILE A 123 3.86 -12.90 -12.00
CA ILE A 123 3.68 -12.46 -10.61
C ILE A 123 4.97 -12.67 -9.81
N ILE A 124 5.56 -13.87 -9.87
CA ILE A 124 6.79 -14.20 -9.12
C ILE A 124 7.94 -13.28 -9.53
N LYS A 125 8.14 -13.06 -10.84
CA LYS A 125 9.18 -12.16 -11.34
C LYS A 125 8.97 -10.73 -10.85
N GLY A 126 7.72 -10.22 -10.93
CA GLY A 126 7.37 -8.89 -10.47
C GLY A 126 7.60 -8.70 -8.98
N ILE A 127 7.16 -9.65 -8.13
CA ILE A 127 7.37 -9.58 -6.68
C ILE A 127 8.87 -9.59 -6.35
N LYS A 128 9.67 -10.46 -6.99
CA LYS A 128 11.13 -10.50 -6.79
C LYS A 128 11.79 -9.16 -7.17
N GLU A 129 11.35 -8.56 -8.27
CA GLU A 129 11.85 -7.26 -8.71
C GLU A 129 11.51 -6.17 -7.70
N VAL A 130 10.25 -6.07 -7.26
CA VAL A 130 9.81 -5.12 -6.22
C VAL A 130 10.64 -5.26 -4.94
N LEU A 131 10.79 -6.49 -4.43
CA LEU A 131 11.55 -6.77 -3.20
C LEU A 131 13.06 -6.52 -3.36
N SER A 132 13.60 -6.57 -4.59
CA SER A 132 14.99 -6.18 -4.84
C SER A 132 15.23 -4.68 -4.74
N LYS A 133 14.17 -3.87 -4.85
CA LYS A 133 14.22 -2.40 -4.86
C LYS A 133 13.81 -1.77 -3.54
N VAL A 134 12.91 -2.41 -2.79
CA VAL A 134 12.48 -1.95 -1.46
C VAL A 134 12.76 -3.06 -0.46
N LYS A 135 13.71 -2.82 0.46
CA LYS A 135 14.23 -3.85 1.36
C LYS A 135 13.38 -4.03 2.63
N GLY A 136 12.51 -3.08 2.96
CA GLY A 136 11.86 -3.03 4.25
C GLY A 136 12.78 -2.44 5.31
N GLN A 137 12.19 -1.96 6.40
CA GLN A 137 12.90 -1.74 7.66
C GLN A 137 12.67 -2.98 8.53
N SER A 138 13.70 -3.82 8.62
CA SER A 138 13.76 -5.00 9.50
C SER A 138 14.09 -4.62 10.93
#